data_AF-A0A957N884-F1
#
_entry.id   AF-A0A957N884-F1
#
_cell.length_a   1.000
_cell.length_b   1.000
_cell.length_c   1.000
_cell.angle_alpha   90.00
_cell.angle_beta   90.00
_cell.angle_gamma   90.00
#
_symmetry.space_group_name_H-M   'P 1'
#
loop_
_entity.id
_entity.type
_entity.pdbx_description
1 polymer ?
#
loop_
_entity_poly.entity_id
_entity_poly.type
_entity_poly.pdbx_seq_one_letter_code
_entity_poly.pdbx_strand_id
1 'polypeptide(L)'
;ATINEINCLRKHCSAVKGGQLARAAAPATLLTLVLSDVVGSPLDVIGSGPTVPDASTWADAWAIVERYALADTLPDAIVARLRAGLAGDLPDTPKPNDPAFARSRTVVIADNRVAALAALAKARESGFNAQLLTTFVQGEAAQIAKVAVALGREVQESGHPVAAPACLILGGETTVTLGDNPGRGGRNQELALAAALELEGSTGITVVSLATDGTDGPTDSAGGMADGGTVARGSAAGLDAADHLRRHDAYPFLAATGDLLMTGPTQTNVNDLIFVFVR
;
A
#
# COMPACT_ATOMS: atom_id res chain seq x y z
N ALA A 1 7.94 2.91 -17.43
CA ALA A 1 6.65 2.23 -17.64
C ALA A 1 5.86 2.23 -16.35
N THR A 2 4.57 2.53 -16.43
CA THR A 2 3.62 2.39 -15.33
C THR A 2 3.39 0.90 -15.02
N ILE A 3 2.88 0.60 -13.81
CA ILE A 3 2.56 -0.79 -13.43
C ILE A 3 1.53 -1.43 -14.38
N ASN A 4 0.60 -0.63 -14.90
CA ASN A 4 -0.42 -1.08 -15.85
C ASN A 4 0.18 -1.49 -17.20
N GLU A 5 1.15 -0.73 -17.72
CA GLU A 5 1.86 -1.09 -18.96
C GLU A 5 2.67 -2.38 -18.78
N ILE A 6 3.37 -2.52 -17.64
CA ILE A 6 4.12 -3.75 -17.35
C ILE A 6 3.16 -4.94 -17.20
N ASN A 7 2.01 -4.74 -16.56
CA ASN A 7 0.97 -5.78 -16.44
C ASN A 7 0.40 -6.17 -17.80
N CYS A 8 0.14 -5.22 -18.70
CA CYS A 8 -0.32 -5.49 -20.06
C CYS A 8 0.65 -6.47 -20.77
N LEU A 9 1.95 -6.16 -20.81
CA LEU A 9 2.96 -7.06 -21.39
C LEU A 9 3.00 -8.43 -20.70
N ARG A 10 2.99 -8.46 -19.36
CA ARG A 10 3.02 -9.71 -18.59
C ARG A 10 1.81 -10.61 -18.86
N LYS A 11 0.61 -10.05 -18.99
CA LYS A 11 -0.63 -10.80 -19.29
C LYS A 11 -0.54 -11.46 -20.67
N HIS A 12 -0.12 -10.70 -21.68
CA HIS A 12 0.03 -11.16 -23.06
C HIS A 12 1.14 -12.19 -23.26
N CYS A 13 2.15 -12.20 -22.39
CA CYS A 13 3.25 -13.17 -22.41
C CYS A 13 3.04 -14.37 -21.46
N SER A 14 1.86 -14.54 -20.86
CA SER A 14 1.59 -15.58 -19.88
C SER A 14 0.51 -16.56 -20.34
N ALA A 15 0.67 -17.82 -19.93
CA ALA A 15 -0.36 -18.85 -20.07
C ALA A 15 -1.41 -18.83 -18.95
N VAL A 16 -1.22 -18.04 -17.88
CA VAL A 16 -2.11 -18.05 -16.69
C VAL A 16 -2.68 -16.68 -16.32
N LYS A 17 -1.95 -15.59 -16.58
CA LYS A 17 -2.36 -14.21 -16.22
C LYS A 17 -3.45 -13.70 -17.18
N GLY A 18 -4.10 -12.59 -16.82
CA GLY A 18 -5.07 -11.90 -17.68
C GLY A 18 -6.27 -12.78 -18.06
N GLY A 19 -6.84 -13.51 -17.11
CA GLY A 19 -8.00 -14.36 -17.31
C GLY A 19 -7.70 -15.75 -17.87
N GLN A 20 -6.46 -16.05 -18.27
CA GLN A 20 -6.14 -17.32 -18.93
C GLN A 20 -6.35 -18.53 -18.02
N LEU A 21 -6.19 -18.39 -16.69
CA LEU A 21 -6.54 -19.46 -15.76
C LEU A 21 -8.05 -19.73 -15.73
N ALA A 22 -8.90 -18.69 -15.81
CA ALA A 22 -10.34 -18.88 -15.96
C ALA A 22 -10.68 -19.58 -17.28
N ARG A 23 -10.03 -19.20 -18.38
CA ARG A 23 -10.19 -19.86 -19.68
C ARG A 23 -9.79 -21.33 -19.64
N ALA A 24 -8.68 -21.66 -18.98
CA ALA A 24 -8.21 -23.04 -18.84
C ALA A 24 -9.13 -23.90 -17.95
N ALA A 25 -9.76 -23.29 -16.94
CA ALA A 25 -10.70 -23.98 -16.04
C ALA A 25 -12.08 -24.19 -16.67
N ALA A 26 -12.47 -23.38 -17.66
CA ALA A 26 -13.79 -23.47 -18.29
C ALA A 26 -14.02 -24.85 -18.92
N PRO A 27 -15.23 -25.44 -18.79
CA PRO A 27 -16.45 -24.88 -18.20
C PRO A 27 -16.64 -25.19 -16.70
N ALA A 28 -15.60 -25.58 -15.95
CA ALA A 28 -15.72 -25.83 -14.52
C ALA A 28 -16.15 -24.55 -13.76
N THR A 29 -16.75 -24.74 -12.58
CA THR A 29 -17.01 -23.62 -11.66
C THR A 29 -15.72 -23.18 -11.01
N LEU A 30 -15.42 -21.89 -11.09
CA LEU A 30 -14.24 -21.27 -10.50
C LEU A 30 -14.64 -20.26 -9.42
N LEU A 31 -14.11 -20.43 -8.22
CA LEU A 31 -14.26 -19.49 -7.11
C LEU A 31 -12.87 -19.00 -6.70
N THR A 32 -12.59 -17.72 -6.90
CA THR A 32 -11.34 -17.08 -6.49
C THR A 32 -11.56 -16.28 -5.22
N LEU A 33 -10.82 -16.61 -4.16
CA LEU A 33 -10.78 -15.86 -2.91
C LEU A 33 -9.51 -15.03 -2.88
N VAL A 34 -9.64 -13.72 -2.72
CA VAL A 34 -8.55 -12.76 -2.85
C VAL A 34 -8.23 -12.14 -1.49
N LEU A 35 -6.95 -12.24 -1.10
CA LEU A 35 -6.33 -11.39 -0.09
C LEU A 35 -5.54 -10.32 -0.85
N SER A 36 -5.91 -9.06 -0.67
CA SER A 36 -5.41 -7.95 -1.47
C SER A 36 -4.40 -7.12 -0.69
N ASP A 37 -3.20 -7.02 -1.25
CA ASP A 37 -2.08 -6.16 -0.86
C ASP A 37 -1.93 -4.96 -1.82
N VAL A 38 -3.00 -4.59 -2.52
CA VAL A 38 -3.01 -3.50 -3.49
C VAL A 38 -4.10 -2.52 -3.09
N VAL A 39 -3.72 -1.26 -2.89
CA VAL A 39 -4.67 -0.18 -2.55
C VAL A 39 -5.84 -0.14 -3.53
N GLY A 40 -7.06 -0.15 -2.99
CA GLY A 40 -8.31 -0.17 -3.77
C GLY A 40 -8.71 -1.54 -4.35
N SER A 41 -7.88 -2.56 -4.17
CA SER A 41 -8.11 -3.95 -4.60
C SER A 41 -8.52 -4.14 -6.08
N PRO A 42 -7.84 -3.50 -7.06
CA PRO A 42 -8.10 -3.72 -8.47
C PRO A 42 -7.75 -5.16 -8.89
N LEU A 43 -8.78 -5.98 -9.16
CA LEU A 43 -8.63 -7.42 -9.37
C LEU A 43 -7.74 -7.81 -10.56
N ASP A 44 -7.65 -6.96 -11.58
CA ASP A 44 -6.86 -7.21 -12.79
C ASP A 44 -5.35 -6.94 -12.58
N VAL A 45 -5.02 -6.23 -11.50
CA VAL A 45 -3.64 -5.99 -11.05
C VAL A 45 -3.18 -7.08 -10.09
N ILE A 46 -4.05 -7.53 -9.17
CA ILE A 46 -3.74 -8.55 -8.16
C ILE A 46 -3.39 -9.87 -8.85
N GLY A 47 -2.16 -10.34 -8.65
CA GLY A 47 -1.64 -11.53 -9.35
C GLY A 47 -1.62 -11.41 -10.88
N SER A 48 -1.73 -10.18 -11.42
CA SER A 48 -2.01 -9.90 -12.84
C SER A 48 -3.33 -10.52 -13.34
N GLY A 49 -4.32 -10.64 -12.46
CA GLY A 49 -5.69 -11.01 -12.79
C GLY A 49 -5.87 -12.36 -13.49
N PRO A 50 -5.38 -13.49 -12.95
CA PRO A 50 -5.43 -14.78 -13.65
C PRO A 50 -6.85 -15.30 -13.91
N THR A 51 -7.81 -14.92 -13.07
CA THR A 51 -9.20 -15.39 -13.14
C THR A 51 -10.20 -14.28 -13.45
N VAL A 52 -9.73 -13.11 -13.85
CA VAL A 52 -10.56 -11.95 -14.19
C VAL A 52 -10.27 -11.47 -15.62
N PRO A 53 -11.21 -10.76 -16.25
CA PRO A 53 -11.01 -10.28 -17.61
C PRO A 53 -9.83 -9.31 -17.73
N ASP A 54 -9.24 -9.28 -18.92
CA ASP A 54 -8.23 -8.32 -19.31
C ASP A 54 -8.76 -7.43 -20.43
N ALA A 55 -8.85 -6.12 -20.19
CA ALA A 55 -9.32 -5.15 -21.17
C ALA A 55 -8.24 -4.74 -22.17
N SER A 56 -6.95 -4.95 -21.84
CA SER A 56 -5.84 -4.64 -22.75
C SER A 56 -5.77 -5.65 -23.89
N THR A 57 -5.17 -5.26 -25.01
CA THR A 57 -5.11 -6.04 -26.25
C THR A 57 -3.68 -6.26 -26.72
N TRP A 58 -3.50 -7.14 -27.72
CA TRP A 58 -2.21 -7.27 -28.41
C TRP A 58 -1.68 -5.94 -28.96
N ALA A 59 -2.57 -5.07 -29.45
CA ALA A 59 -2.19 -3.75 -29.95
C ALA A 59 -1.66 -2.85 -28.82
N ASP A 60 -2.30 -2.86 -27.65
CA ASP A 60 -1.82 -2.12 -26.48
C ASP A 60 -0.44 -2.64 -26.03
N ALA A 61 -0.27 -3.96 -26.00
CA ALA A 61 0.99 -4.59 -25.65
C ALA A 61 2.12 -4.19 -26.63
N TRP A 62 1.86 -4.23 -27.94
CA TRP A 62 2.85 -3.83 -28.94
C TRP A 62 3.16 -2.33 -28.90
N ALA A 63 2.15 -1.48 -28.70
CA ALA A 63 2.35 -0.03 -28.57
C ALA A 63 3.28 0.34 -27.41
N ILE A 64 3.29 -0.45 -26.32
CA ILE A 64 4.24 -0.27 -25.21
C ILE A 64 5.67 -0.61 -25.64
N VAL A 65 5.85 -1.70 -26.41
CA VAL A 65 7.17 -2.07 -26.95
C VAL A 65 7.72 -0.97 -27.85
N GLU A 66 6.89 -0.41 -28.73
CA GLU A 66 7.28 0.70 -29.61
C GLU A 66 7.59 1.98 -28.82
N ARG A 67 6.70 2.36 -27.89
CA ARG A 67 6.85 3.56 -27.05
C ARG A 67 8.18 3.60 -26.30
N TYR A 68 8.62 2.45 -25.80
CA TYR A 68 9.86 2.33 -25.03
C TYR A 68 11.05 1.83 -25.88
N ALA A 69 10.90 1.73 -27.20
CA ALA A 69 11.92 1.23 -28.13
C ALA A 69 12.52 -0.12 -27.71
N LEU A 70 11.67 -1.04 -27.23
CA LEU A 70 12.11 -2.28 -26.61
C LEU A 70 12.30 -3.44 -27.61
N ALA A 71 11.88 -3.27 -28.87
CA ALA A 71 11.84 -4.35 -29.86
C ALA A 71 13.20 -5.05 -30.04
N ASP A 72 14.30 -4.30 -30.01
CA ASP A 72 15.66 -4.84 -30.19
C ASP A 72 16.32 -5.31 -28.88
N THR A 73 15.66 -5.07 -27.75
CA THR A 73 16.16 -5.43 -26.41
C THR A 73 15.46 -6.64 -25.81
N LEU A 74 14.22 -6.90 -26.23
CA LEU A 74 13.44 -8.04 -25.76
C LEU A 74 13.92 -9.33 -26.44
N PRO A 75 13.81 -10.48 -25.76
CA PRO A 75 14.11 -11.76 -26.39
C PRO A 75 13.24 -12.01 -27.63
N ASP A 76 13.82 -12.59 -28.69
CA ASP A 76 13.15 -12.86 -29.96
C ASP A 76 11.82 -13.61 -29.80
N ALA A 77 11.75 -14.55 -28.86
CA ALA A 77 10.53 -15.31 -28.56
C ALA A 77 9.36 -14.41 -28.10
N ILE A 78 9.65 -13.36 -27.34
CA ILE A 78 8.64 -12.40 -26.87
C ILE A 78 8.19 -11.52 -28.03
N VAL A 79 9.13 -11.01 -28.82
CA VAL A 79 8.83 -10.18 -29.99
C VAL A 79 7.99 -10.96 -31.02
N ALA A 80 8.39 -12.19 -31.33
CA ALA A 80 7.68 -13.07 -32.24
C ALA A 80 6.25 -13.34 -31.75
N ARG A 81 6.07 -13.63 -30.46
CA ARG A 81 4.75 -13.83 -29.85
C ARG A 81 3.86 -12.59 -29.97
N LEU A 82 4.37 -11.42 -29.63
CA LEU A 82 3.59 -10.17 -29.68
C LEU A 82 3.18 -9.83 -31.13
N ARG A 83 4.09 -10.03 -32.09
CA ARG A 83 3.79 -9.85 -33.52
C ARG A 83 2.75 -10.86 -34.03
N ALA A 84 2.84 -12.13 -33.64
CA ALA A 84 1.84 -13.14 -33.98
C ALA A 84 0.45 -12.78 -33.40
N GLY A 85 0.41 -12.28 -32.16
CA GLY A 85 -0.81 -11.74 -31.56
C GLY A 85 -1.38 -10.56 -32.34
N LEU A 86 -0.53 -9.60 -32.73
CA LEU A 86 -0.93 -8.43 -33.51
C LEU A 86 -1.45 -8.80 -34.91
N ALA A 87 -0.90 -9.85 -35.53
CA ALA A 87 -1.35 -10.39 -36.81
C ALA A 87 -2.66 -11.19 -36.71
N GLY A 88 -3.14 -11.49 -35.50
CA GLY A 88 -4.34 -12.28 -35.27
C GLY A 88 -4.12 -13.80 -35.27
N ASP A 89 -2.87 -14.26 -35.28
CA ASP A 89 -2.52 -15.69 -35.27
C ASP A 89 -2.74 -16.34 -33.90
N LEU A 90 -2.80 -15.53 -32.84
CA LEU A 90 -3.03 -15.98 -31.47
C LEU A 90 -4.31 -15.36 -30.90
N PRO A 91 -5.14 -16.13 -30.18
CA PRO A 91 -6.25 -15.57 -29.45
C PRO A 91 -5.73 -14.60 -28.37
N ASP A 92 -6.42 -13.48 -28.24
CA ASP A 92 -6.12 -12.48 -27.20
C ASP A 92 -6.48 -13.01 -25.80
N THR A 93 -6.06 -12.31 -24.75
CA THR A 93 -6.50 -12.56 -23.37
C THR A 93 -8.02 -12.47 -23.27
N PRO A 94 -8.67 -13.29 -22.41
CA PRO A 94 -10.11 -13.25 -22.19
C PRO A 94 -10.64 -11.85 -21.89
N LYS A 95 -11.54 -11.37 -22.75
CA LYS A 95 -12.21 -10.07 -22.60
C LYS A 95 -13.41 -10.18 -21.66
N PRO A 96 -13.99 -9.07 -21.16
CA PRO A 96 -15.09 -9.11 -20.18
C PRO A 96 -16.29 -10.00 -20.56
N ASN A 97 -16.57 -10.16 -21.86
CA ASN A 97 -17.69 -10.97 -22.36
C ASN A 97 -17.27 -12.41 -22.75
N ASP A 98 -16.06 -12.85 -22.44
CA ASP A 98 -15.58 -14.20 -22.77
C ASP A 98 -16.38 -15.26 -21.98
N PRO A 99 -16.93 -16.31 -22.63
CA PRO A 99 -17.68 -17.37 -21.97
C PRO A 99 -16.93 -18.09 -20.84
N ALA A 100 -15.60 -18.00 -20.81
CA ALA A 100 -14.76 -18.50 -19.71
C ALA A 100 -15.20 -17.97 -18.34
N PHE A 101 -15.81 -16.79 -18.29
CA PHE A 101 -16.24 -16.16 -17.05
C PHE A 101 -17.66 -16.52 -16.61
N ALA A 102 -18.44 -17.25 -17.43
CA ALA A 102 -19.85 -17.55 -17.16
C ALA A 102 -20.08 -18.31 -15.83
N ARG A 103 -19.07 -19.06 -15.37
CA ARG A 103 -19.10 -19.84 -14.10
C ARG A 103 -17.95 -19.46 -13.16
N SER A 104 -17.38 -18.26 -13.35
CA SER A 104 -16.32 -17.71 -12.51
C SER A 104 -16.87 -16.68 -11.52
N ARG A 105 -16.43 -16.74 -10.27
CA ARG A 105 -16.72 -15.73 -9.24
C ARG A 105 -15.44 -15.37 -8.51
N THR A 106 -15.19 -14.08 -8.35
CA THR A 106 -14.08 -13.55 -7.55
C THR A 106 -14.61 -12.81 -6.34
N VAL A 107 -14.05 -13.06 -5.17
CA VAL A 107 -14.43 -12.42 -3.90
C VAL A 107 -13.18 -11.95 -3.18
N VAL A 108 -13.09 -10.66 -2.87
CA VAL A 108 -12.08 -10.13 -1.94
C VAL A 108 -12.53 -10.46 -0.53
N ILE A 109 -11.75 -11.29 0.16
CA ILE A 109 -12.03 -11.77 1.51
C ILE A 109 -11.21 -11.02 2.57
N ALA A 110 -10.12 -10.39 2.16
CA ALA A 110 -9.27 -9.56 3.02
C ALA A 110 -8.61 -8.47 2.17
N ASP A 111 -8.65 -7.25 2.66
CA ASP A 111 -8.00 -6.07 2.11
C ASP A 111 -7.77 -5.03 3.22
N ASN A 112 -7.19 -3.89 2.86
CA ASN A 112 -6.92 -2.81 3.81
C ASN A 112 -8.20 -2.30 4.48
N ARG A 113 -9.31 -2.27 3.74
CA ARG A 113 -10.61 -1.80 4.25
C ARG A 113 -11.15 -2.72 5.32
N VAL A 114 -11.05 -4.03 5.16
CA VAL A 114 -11.44 -5.01 6.18
C VAL A 114 -10.63 -4.78 7.46
N ALA A 115 -9.31 -4.61 7.35
CA ALA A 115 -8.46 -4.32 8.52
C ALA A 115 -8.79 -2.97 9.18
N ALA A 116 -8.99 -1.91 8.40
CA ALA A 116 -9.34 -0.59 8.91
C ALA A 116 -10.71 -0.57 9.60
N LEU A 117 -11.71 -1.30 9.07
CA LEU A 117 -13.02 -1.45 9.71
C LEU A 117 -12.94 -2.26 11.01
N ALA A 118 -12.10 -3.29 11.07
CA ALA A 118 -11.85 -4.02 12.30
C ALA A 118 -11.19 -3.12 13.38
N ALA A 119 -10.22 -2.30 12.97
CA ALA A 119 -9.60 -1.32 13.86
C ALA A 119 -10.60 -0.24 14.33
N LEU A 120 -11.51 0.20 13.44
CA LEU A 120 -12.60 1.12 13.77
C LEU A 120 -13.53 0.55 14.84
N ALA A 121 -13.96 -0.70 14.68
CA ALA A 121 -14.77 -1.38 15.69
C ALA A 121 -14.03 -1.45 17.02
N LYS A 122 -12.76 -1.86 17.00
CA LYS A 122 -11.96 -1.99 18.22
C LYS A 122 -11.73 -0.67 18.94
N ALA A 123 -11.50 0.43 18.21
CA ALA A 123 -11.34 1.75 18.78
C ALA A 123 -12.61 2.22 19.51
N ARG A 124 -13.79 1.98 18.92
CA ARG A 124 -15.09 2.28 19.54
C ARG A 124 -15.34 1.46 20.80
N GLU A 125 -15.07 0.17 20.75
CA GLU A 125 -15.14 -0.71 21.93
C GLU A 125 -14.22 -0.24 23.06
N SER A 126 -13.10 0.39 22.70
CA SER A 126 -12.12 0.92 23.67
C SER A 126 -12.47 2.32 24.18
N GLY A 127 -13.63 2.89 23.80
CA GLY A 127 -14.14 4.16 24.32
C GLY A 127 -13.78 5.40 23.48
N PHE A 128 -13.19 5.24 22.29
CA PHE A 128 -12.90 6.37 21.41
C PHE A 128 -14.08 6.70 20.49
N ASN A 129 -14.29 8.00 20.26
CA ASN A 129 -15.04 8.49 19.12
C ASN A 129 -14.21 8.26 17.86
N ALA A 130 -14.45 7.14 17.18
CA ALA A 130 -13.61 6.71 16.08
C ALA A 130 -14.27 6.87 14.71
N GLN A 131 -13.46 7.27 13.72
CA GLN A 131 -13.87 7.45 12.34
C GLN A 131 -12.79 6.99 11.35
N LEU A 132 -13.19 6.15 10.38
CA LEU A 132 -12.38 5.82 9.21
C LEU A 132 -12.54 6.92 8.16
N LEU A 133 -11.44 7.58 7.82
CA LEU A 133 -11.43 8.69 6.85
C LEU A 133 -11.25 8.18 5.41
N THR A 134 -10.31 7.26 5.18
CA THR A 134 -10.04 6.70 3.86
C THR A 134 -9.19 5.43 3.95
N THR A 135 -9.25 4.60 2.92
CA THR A 135 -8.41 3.41 2.70
C THR A 135 -7.58 3.53 1.42
N PHE A 136 -7.40 4.76 0.92
CA PHE A 136 -6.73 5.11 -0.33
C PHE A 136 -5.55 6.05 -0.11
N VAL A 137 -4.97 6.09 1.09
CA VAL A 137 -3.77 6.91 1.33
C VAL A 137 -2.64 6.43 0.44
N GLN A 138 -2.07 7.35 -0.32
CA GLN A 138 -0.88 7.17 -1.14
C GLN A 138 -0.06 8.46 -1.13
N GLY A 139 1.24 8.35 -1.38
CA GLY A 139 2.17 9.48 -1.45
C GLY A 139 3.30 9.37 -0.43
N GLU A 140 4.14 10.41 -0.40
CA GLU A 140 5.33 10.44 0.45
C GLU A 140 4.98 10.45 1.95
N ALA A 141 5.52 9.48 2.68
CA ALA A 141 5.24 9.23 4.09
C ALA A 141 5.37 10.49 4.96
N ALA A 142 6.45 11.25 4.77
CA ALA A 142 6.69 12.50 5.48
C ALA A 142 5.62 13.59 5.22
N GLN A 143 5.00 13.61 4.03
CA GLN A 143 3.93 14.56 3.72
C GLN A 143 2.59 14.11 4.33
N ILE A 144 2.32 12.80 4.30
CA ILE A 144 1.12 12.24 4.94
C ILE A 144 1.15 12.45 6.45
N ALA A 145 2.34 12.41 7.08
CA ALA A 145 2.51 12.73 8.50
C ALA A 145 1.99 14.13 8.86
N LYS A 146 2.30 15.15 8.04
CA LYS A 146 1.82 16.53 8.25
C LYS A 146 0.31 16.62 8.20
N VAL A 147 -0.31 15.92 7.25
CA VAL A 147 -1.77 15.84 7.13
C VAL A 147 -2.37 15.14 8.35
N ALA A 148 -1.78 14.03 8.79
CA ALA A 148 -2.25 13.30 9.97
C ALA A 148 -2.20 14.18 11.24
N VAL A 149 -1.11 14.93 11.44
CA VAL A 149 -0.98 15.87 12.56
C VAL A 149 -1.97 17.03 12.46
N ALA A 150 -2.16 17.59 11.26
CA ALA A 150 -3.16 18.64 11.05
C ALA A 150 -4.59 18.17 11.38
N LEU A 151 -4.94 16.93 11.03
CA LEU A 151 -6.23 16.33 11.42
C LEU A 151 -6.36 16.18 12.94
N GLY A 152 -5.28 15.80 13.63
CA GLY A 152 -5.27 15.75 15.10
C GLY A 152 -5.47 17.12 15.74
N ARG A 153 -4.82 18.16 15.20
CA ARG A 153 -4.99 19.55 15.66
C ARG A 153 -6.41 20.05 15.42
N GLU A 154 -7.02 19.73 14.28
CA GLU A 154 -8.41 20.08 13.98
C GLU A 154 -9.37 19.46 15.00
N VAL A 155 -9.20 18.17 15.31
CA VAL A 155 -10.00 17.49 16.35
C VAL A 155 -9.82 18.16 17.71
N GLN A 156 -8.59 18.51 18.07
CA GLN A 156 -8.29 19.13 19.36
C GLN A 156 -8.91 20.53 19.49
N GLU A 157 -8.88 21.33 18.42
CA GLU A 157 -9.36 22.71 18.42
C GLU A 157 -10.88 22.81 18.25
N SER A 158 -11.46 22.05 17.33
CA SER A 158 -12.87 22.22 16.92
C SER A 158 -13.77 21.04 17.27
N GLY A 159 -13.19 19.89 17.66
CA GLY A 159 -13.95 18.64 17.86
C GLY A 159 -14.45 18.01 16.56
N HIS A 160 -13.97 18.48 15.40
CA HIS A 160 -14.29 17.89 14.10
C HIS A 160 -13.13 17.02 13.58
N PRO A 161 -13.43 15.94 12.83
CA PRO A 161 -14.77 15.46 12.48
C PRO A 161 -15.46 14.66 13.59
N VAL A 162 -14.74 14.33 14.67
CA VAL A 162 -15.24 13.65 15.87
C VAL A 162 -14.58 14.24 17.12
N ALA A 163 -15.32 14.39 18.22
CA ALA A 163 -14.81 15.00 19.45
C ALA A 163 -13.83 14.07 20.21
N ALA A 164 -12.89 14.65 20.97
CA ALA A 164 -12.06 13.88 21.89
C ALA A 164 -12.91 13.16 22.97
N PRO A 165 -12.52 11.96 23.44
CA PRO A 165 -11.36 11.17 23.04
C PRO A 165 -11.57 10.55 21.65
N ALA A 166 -10.72 10.89 20.69
CA ALA A 166 -10.92 10.56 19.28
C ALA A 166 -9.87 9.58 18.75
N CYS A 167 -10.28 8.81 17.72
CA CYS A 167 -9.38 7.97 16.94
C CYS A 167 -9.74 8.10 15.45
N LEU A 168 -8.95 8.86 14.71
CA LEU A 168 -9.05 8.90 13.26
C LEU A 168 -8.23 7.77 12.67
N ILE A 169 -8.81 7.07 11.69
CA ILE A 169 -8.19 5.91 11.05
C ILE A 169 -8.04 6.22 9.57
N LEU A 170 -6.84 6.00 9.06
CA LEU A 170 -6.54 6.02 7.63
C LEU A 170 -5.87 4.70 7.26
N GLY A 171 -6.04 4.28 6.02
CA GLY A 171 -5.35 3.12 5.47
C GLY A 171 -4.95 3.36 4.03
N GLY A 172 -3.98 2.58 3.56
CA GLY A 172 -3.41 2.71 2.22
C GLY A 172 -1.98 2.21 2.21
N GLU A 173 -1.13 2.82 1.38
CA GLU A 173 0.28 2.49 1.28
C GLU A 173 1.08 3.73 0.89
N THR A 174 1.96 4.19 1.78
CA THR A 174 2.83 5.35 1.51
C THR A 174 4.12 4.91 0.84
N THR A 175 4.88 5.89 0.34
CA THR A 175 6.21 5.66 -0.22
C THR A 175 7.25 6.53 0.48
N VAL A 176 8.50 6.12 0.35
CA VAL A 176 9.66 6.94 0.67
C VAL A 176 10.53 6.98 -0.58
N THR A 177 10.76 8.19 -1.09
CA THR A 177 11.74 8.40 -2.15
C THR A 177 13.15 8.41 -1.55
N LEU A 178 13.85 7.29 -1.65
CA LEU A 178 15.20 7.14 -1.12
C LEU A 178 16.24 7.89 -1.97
N GLY A 179 17.16 8.57 -1.30
CA GLY A 179 18.40 9.07 -1.91
C GLY A 179 19.45 7.96 -2.14
N ASP A 180 20.66 8.34 -2.54
CA ASP A 180 21.71 7.39 -2.92
C ASP A 180 22.22 6.50 -1.77
N ASN A 181 22.20 7.01 -0.54
CA ASN A 181 22.72 6.32 0.65
C ASN A 181 21.72 6.47 1.82
N PRO A 182 20.55 5.84 1.74
CA PRO A 182 19.56 5.92 2.81
C PRO A 182 20.07 5.19 4.04
N GLY A 183 19.67 5.68 5.21
CA GLY A 183 19.82 4.99 6.48
C GLY A 183 18.85 3.82 6.60
N ARG A 184 18.60 3.39 7.82
CA ARG A 184 17.68 2.29 8.12
C ARG A 184 16.32 2.83 8.54
N GLY A 185 15.26 2.40 7.87
CA GLY A 185 13.89 2.79 8.18
C GLY A 185 12.91 2.17 7.20
N GLY A 186 11.65 2.53 7.37
CA GLY A 186 10.56 2.18 6.47
C GLY A 186 9.54 3.31 6.40
N ARG A 187 8.54 3.17 5.53
CA ARG A 187 7.55 4.21 5.25
C ARG A 187 6.70 4.56 6.48
N ASN A 188 6.36 3.58 7.32
CA ASN A 188 5.58 3.82 8.53
C ASN A 188 6.43 4.45 9.64
N GLN A 189 7.69 4.06 9.76
CA GLN A 189 8.67 4.69 10.66
C GLN A 189 8.97 6.14 10.23
N GLU A 190 9.11 6.38 8.93
CA GLU A 190 9.35 7.71 8.38
C GLU A 190 8.15 8.64 8.61
N LEU A 191 6.92 8.11 8.46
CA LEU A 191 5.69 8.84 8.81
C LEU A 191 5.68 9.20 10.30
N ALA A 192 6.00 8.24 11.18
CA ALA A 192 6.04 8.49 12.63
C ALA A 192 7.10 9.54 13.00
N LEU A 193 8.32 9.45 12.47
CA LEU A 193 9.37 10.42 12.75
C LEU A 193 9.03 11.82 12.20
N ALA A 194 8.45 11.90 11.00
CA ALA A 194 7.95 13.17 10.47
C ALA A 194 6.82 13.75 11.31
N ALA A 195 5.92 12.91 11.84
CA ALA A 195 4.86 13.33 12.74
C ALA A 195 5.44 13.85 14.07
N ALA A 196 6.50 13.23 14.60
CA ALA A 196 7.17 13.69 15.81
C ALA A 196 7.69 15.13 15.70
N LEU A 197 8.30 15.48 14.56
CA LEU A 197 8.77 16.84 14.29
C LEU A 197 7.62 17.85 14.27
N GLU A 198 6.48 17.50 13.67
CA GLU A 198 5.29 18.36 13.64
C GLU A 198 4.59 18.44 15.00
N LEU A 199 4.73 17.42 15.84
CA LEU A 199 4.11 17.35 17.17
C LEU A 199 4.99 17.93 18.28
N GLU A 200 6.23 18.34 18.01
CA GLU A 200 7.18 18.76 19.04
C GLU A 200 6.56 19.78 20.03
N GLY A 201 6.55 19.42 21.32
CA GLY A 201 5.99 20.25 22.39
C GLY A 201 4.46 20.29 22.47
N SER A 202 3.74 19.70 21.52
CA SER A 202 2.29 19.53 21.59
C SER A 202 1.89 18.48 22.62
N THR A 203 0.62 18.52 23.05
CA THR A 203 0.07 17.56 24.02
C THR A 203 -1.25 17.02 23.50
N GLY A 204 -1.61 15.81 23.94
CA GLY A 204 -2.92 15.23 23.65
C GLY A 204 -3.05 14.57 22.27
N ILE A 205 -2.08 14.69 21.36
CA ILE A 205 -2.10 14.03 20.04
C ILE A 205 -1.02 12.94 19.99
N THR A 206 -1.39 11.77 19.48
CA THR A 206 -0.46 10.67 19.17
C THR A 206 -0.76 10.13 17.78
N VAL A 207 0.27 10.02 16.94
CA VAL A 207 0.19 9.39 15.62
C VAL A 207 0.84 8.03 15.68
N VAL A 208 0.19 7.01 15.11
CA VAL A 208 0.71 5.64 15.03
C VAL A 208 0.59 5.18 13.58
N SER A 209 1.65 4.64 13.00
CA SER A 209 1.65 4.08 11.64
C SER A 209 2.26 2.70 11.65
N LEU A 210 1.61 1.73 10.99
CA LEU A 210 2.09 0.35 10.93
C LEU A 210 1.77 -0.33 9.60
N ALA A 211 2.66 -1.24 9.19
CA ALA A 211 2.47 -2.22 8.16
C ALA A 211 1.80 -3.46 8.74
N THR A 212 0.75 -3.95 8.08
CA THR A 212 -0.05 -5.09 8.57
C THR A 212 0.66 -6.43 8.48
N ASP A 213 1.75 -6.53 7.72
CA ASP A 213 2.64 -7.71 7.66
C ASP A 213 3.62 -7.82 8.84
N GLY A 214 3.70 -6.75 9.63
CA GLY A 214 4.59 -6.66 10.78
C GLY A 214 6.02 -6.28 10.42
N THR A 215 6.26 -5.79 9.21
CA THR A 215 7.59 -5.41 8.72
C THR A 215 7.53 -4.14 7.87
N ASP A 216 8.29 -3.12 8.27
CA ASP A 216 8.35 -1.82 7.60
C ASP A 216 9.76 -1.52 7.12
N GLY A 217 9.94 -1.48 5.80
CA GLY A 217 11.25 -1.38 5.16
C GLY A 217 12.15 -2.60 5.47
N PRO A 218 13.48 -2.48 5.29
CA PRO A 218 14.43 -3.52 5.66
C PRO A 218 14.70 -3.55 7.18
N THR A 219 13.65 -3.70 7.99
CA THR A 219 13.72 -3.68 9.46
C THR A 219 12.90 -4.81 10.08
N ASP A 220 12.96 -4.98 11.40
CA ASP A 220 12.15 -5.92 12.20
C ASP A 220 10.96 -5.24 12.90
N SER A 221 10.76 -3.95 12.66
CA SER A 221 9.62 -3.19 13.17
C SER A 221 8.48 -3.18 12.17
N ALA A 222 7.24 -3.17 12.65
CA ALA A 222 6.05 -2.93 11.83
C ALA A 222 5.83 -1.45 11.51
N GLY A 223 6.52 -0.53 12.20
CA GLY A 223 6.29 0.90 12.05
C GLY A 223 6.72 1.69 13.28
N GLY A 224 5.97 2.74 13.62
CA GLY A 224 6.30 3.60 14.75
C GLY A 224 5.10 4.39 15.28
N MET A 225 5.28 4.95 16.48
CA MET A 225 4.38 5.94 17.06
C MET A 225 5.13 7.24 17.34
N ALA A 226 4.40 8.35 17.45
CA ALA A 226 4.96 9.64 17.80
C ALA A 226 3.97 10.47 18.60
N ASP A 227 4.49 11.15 19.62
CA ASP A 227 3.81 12.18 20.39
C ASP A 227 4.69 13.42 20.51
N GLY A 228 4.18 14.48 21.13
CA GLY A 228 4.95 15.72 21.27
C GLY A 228 6.19 15.64 22.16
N GLY A 229 6.41 14.52 22.85
CA GLY A 229 7.62 14.24 23.62
C GLY A 229 8.68 13.45 22.85
N THR A 230 8.35 12.86 21.68
CA THR A 230 9.28 11.99 20.92
C THR A 230 10.58 12.69 20.57
N VAL A 231 10.52 13.94 20.06
CA VAL A 231 11.74 14.70 19.71
C VAL A 231 12.60 14.99 20.94
N ALA A 232 11.98 15.38 22.06
CA ALA A 232 12.70 15.62 23.31
C ALA A 232 13.40 14.36 23.83
N ARG A 233 12.77 13.18 23.72
CA ARG A 233 13.40 11.88 24.05
C ARG A 233 14.62 11.61 23.16
N GLY A 234 14.52 11.88 21.86
CA GLY A 234 15.63 11.72 20.92
C GLY A 234 16.81 12.66 21.21
N SER A 235 16.52 13.94 21.44
CA SER A 235 17.53 14.94 21.82
C SER A 235 18.24 14.56 23.12
N ALA A 236 17.52 14.02 24.11
CA ALA A 236 18.12 13.52 25.36
C ALA A 236 19.03 12.30 25.14
N ALA A 237 18.80 11.53 24.07
CA ALA A 237 19.67 10.44 23.62
C ALA A 237 20.80 10.90 22.69
N GLY A 238 20.95 12.21 22.45
CA GLY A 238 21.98 12.78 21.57
C GLY A 238 21.69 12.62 20.08
N LEU A 239 20.43 12.42 19.70
CA LEU A 239 20.01 12.24 18.30
C LEU A 239 19.26 13.47 17.78
N ASP A 240 19.43 13.76 16.49
CA ASP A 240 18.72 14.83 15.78
C ASP A 240 17.61 14.24 14.89
N ALA A 241 16.35 14.49 15.24
CA ALA A 241 15.20 13.97 14.53
C ALA A 241 15.14 14.43 13.06
N ALA A 242 15.51 15.68 12.78
CA ALA A 242 15.46 16.25 11.43
C ALA A 242 16.57 15.65 10.56
N ASP A 243 17.76 15.43 11.11
CA ASP A 243 18.84 14.75 10.40
C ASP A 243 18.49 13.29 10.09
N HIS A 244 17.96 12.55 11.07
CA HIS A 244 17.51 11.17 10.89
C HIS A 244 16.43 11.06 9.82
N LEU A 245 15.44 11.96 9.82
CA LEU A 245 14.41 12.00 8.78
C LEU A 245 15.02 12.26 7.39
N ARG A 246 15.87 13.29 7.29
CA ARG A 246 16.52 13.68 6.03
C ARG A 246 17.37 12.57 5.40
N ARG A 247 17.96 11.70 6.23
CA ARG A 247 18.79 10.58 5.79
C ARG A 247 18.02 9.25 5.67
N HIS A 248 16.70 9.24 5.81
CA HIS A 248 15.87 8.02 5.84
C HIS A 248 16.34 7.00 6.89
N ASP A 249 16.76 7.51 8.04
CA ASP A 249 17.34 6.73 9.15
C ASP A 249 16.40 6.72 10.36
N ALA A 250 15.10 6.52 10.11
CA ALA A 250 14.07 6.63 11.14
C ALA A 250 14.14 5.50 12.19
N TYR A 251 14.60 4.31 11.81
CA TYR A 251 14.66 3.15 12.70
C TYR A 251 15.49 3.42 13.97
N PRO A 252 16.79 3.81 13.88
CA PRO A 252 17.61 3.98 15.08
C PRO A 252 17.08 5.10 15.99
N PHE A 253 16.49 6.15 15.43
CA PHE A 253 15.87 7.21 16.22
C PHE A 253 14.70 6.68 17.06
N LEU A 254 13.72 6.04 16.40
CA LEU A 254 12.54 5.52 17.08
C LEU A 254 12.89 4.38 18.05
N ALA A 255 13.94 3.60 17.76
CA ALA A 255 14.44 2.59 18.68
C ALA A 255 14.97 3.22 19.98
N ALA A 256 15.75 4.30 19.87
CA ALA A 256 16.31 5.00 21.01
C ALA A 256 15.24 5.72 21.86
N THR A 257 14.14 6.15 21.25
CA THR A 257 13.03 6.79 21.96
C THR A 257 11.97 5.83 22.50
N GLY A 258 12.08 4.54 22.16
CA GLY A 258 11.12 3.50 22.57
C GLY A 258 9.82 3.53 21.76
N ASP A 259 9.83 4.12 20.58
CA ASP A 259 8.65 4.45 19.77
C ASP A 259 8.42 3.50 18.58
N LEU A 260 9.19 2.42 18.48
CA LEU A 260 8.97 1.36 17.46
C LEU A 260 7.77 0.48 17.80
N LEU A 261 7.09 -0.01 16.76
CA LEU A 261 6.00 -0.97 16.88
C LEU A 261 6.50 -2.38 16.52
N MET A 262 6.71 -3.21 17.54
CA MET A 262 7.22 -4.57 17.38
C MET A 262 6.08 -5.59 17.45
N THR A 263 5.47 -5.93 16.30
CA THR A 263 4.42 -6.97 16.24
C THR A 263 4.97 -8.35 15.95
N GLY A 264 6.16 -8.43 15.33
CA GLY A 264 6.63 -9.64 14.66
C GLY A 264 5.85 -9.94 13.38
N PRO A 265 6.24 -11.00 12.64
CA PRO A 265 5.60 -11.36 11.38
C PRO A 265 4.15 -11.80 11.61
N THR A 266 3.19 -11.08 11.02
CA THR A 266 1.76 -11.35 11.20
C THR A 266 1.23 -12.43 10.24
N GLN A 267 2.02 -12.78 9.22
CA GLN A 267 1.69 -13.76 8.17
C GLN A 267 0.50 -13.34 7.28
N THR A 268 0.23 -12.03 7.19
CA THR A 268 -0.75 -11.44 6.26
C THR A 268 -0.19 -10.13 5.70
N ASN A 269 -0.71 -9.60 4.59
CA ASN A 269 -0.38 -8.25 4.15
C ASN A 269 -1.59 -7.61 3.47
N VAL A 270 -2.09 -6.54 4.06
CA VAL A 270 -3.15 -5.69 3.50
C VAL A 270 -2.75 -4.21 3.60
N ASN A 271 -1.47 -3.94 3.39
CA ASN A 271 -0.81 -2.63 3.42
C ASN A 271 -0.79 -1.98 4.82
N ASP A 272 -0.90 -0.66 4.90
CA ASP A 272 -0.65 0.13 6.10
C ASP A 272 -1.93 0.64 6.77
N LEU A 273 -1.84 0.85 8.07
CA LEU A 273 -2.83 1.59 8.87
C LEU A 273 -2.16 2.73 9.62
N ILE A 274 -2.83 3.89 9.61
CA ILE A 274 -2.43 5.10 10.32
C ILE A 274 -3.54 5.48 11.29
N PHE A 275 -3.17 5.75 12.53
CA PHE A 275 -4.06 6.17 13.60
C PHE A 275 -3.66 7.53 14.12
N VAL A 276 -4.63 8.42 14.30
CA VAL A 276 -4.45 9.70 14.98
C VAL A 276 -5.35 9.68 16.21
N PHE A 277 -4.73 9.57 17.38
CA PHE A 277 -5.41 9.62 18.67
C PHE A 277 -5.38 11.05 19.21
N VAL A 278 -6.51 11.52 19.71
CA VAL A 278 -6.62 12.82 20.38
C VAL A 278 -7.32 12.65 21.72
N ARG A 279 -6.73 13.20 22.79
CA ARG A 279 -7.24 13.16 24.17
C ARG A 279 -7.87 14.46 24.60
#